data_AF-A0A7K2P3R2-F1
#
_entry.id   AF-A0A7K2P3R2-F1
#
_cell.length_a   1.000
_cell.length_b   1.000
_cell.length_c   1.000
_cell.angle_alpha   90.00
_cell.angle_beta   90.00
_cell.angle_gamma   90.00
#
_symmetry.space_group_name_H-M   'P 1'
#
loop_
_entity.id
_entity.type
_entity.pdbx_description
1 polymer ?
#
loop_
_entity_poly.entity_id
_entity_poly.type
_entity_poly.pdbx_seq_one_letter_code
_entity_poly.pdbx_strand_id
1 'polypeptide(L)'
;MLDQATAMIENAWGQPIEALEVVGVRRPSEDPLLRCAMHTRAALAITDNAVTVHQDRLHALSRHGYVPDFYELDRITETAVSLRVAHAESRAYLQAIRRVVEAREAAAPEVEAPAVRLAQAAVARSAQTPHAPGATPDPSSPAAVVGPSAPTAGPRR
;
A
#
# COMPACT_ATOMS: atom_id res chain seq x y z
N MET A 1 17.03 -6.14 -12.00
CA MET A 1 15.75 -6.23 -11.23
C MET A 1 14.96 -4.93 -11.27
N LEU A 2 15.65 -3.81 -11.47
CA LEU A 2 15.05 -2.48 -11.60
C LEU A 2 13.97 -2.38 -12.68
N ASP A 3 14.16 -3.02 -13.85
CA ASP A 3 13.17 -2.98 -14.94
C ASP A 3 11.83 -3.62 -14.54
N GLN A 4 11.90 -4.76 -13.85
CA GLN A 4 10.71 -5.45 -13.34
C GLN A 4 9.98 -4.57 -12.32
N ALA A 5 10.71 -3.95 -11.39
CA ALA A 5 10.13 -3.04 -10.41
C ALA A 5 9.48 -1.81 -11.08
N THR A 6 10.14 -1.26 -12.10
CA THR A 6 9.62 -0.13 -12.89
C THR A 6 8.31 -0.52 -13.56
N ALA A 7 8.26 -1.64 -14.27
CA ALA A 7 7.05 -2.14 -14.90
C ALA A 7 5.91 -2.39 -13.88
N MET A 8 6.21 -2.90 -12.68
CA MET A 8 5.20 -3.09 -11.63
C MET A 8 4.58 -1.78 -11.18
N ILE A 9 5.40 -0.74 -10.99
CA ILE A 9 4.93 0.60 -10.57
C ILE A 9 4.13 1.24 -11.71
N GLU A 10 4.62 1.20 -12.94
CA GLU A 10 3.92 1.76 -14.09
C GLU A 10 2.57 1.10 -14.32
N ASN A 11 2.50 -0.24 -14.21
CA ASN A 11 1.24 -0.99 -14.34
C ASN A 11 0.25 -0.66 -13.24
N ALA A 12 0.72 -0.55 -11.99
CA ALA A 12 -0.16 -0.21 -10.88
C ALA A 12 -0.72 1.21 -11.06
N TRP A 13 0.12 2.21 -11.35
CA TRP A 13 -0.32 3.60 -11.45
C TRP A 13 -0.86 4.03 -12.82
N GLY A 14 -0.69 3.21 -13.86
CA GLY A 14 -1.16 3.50 -15.22
C GLY A 14 -0.44 4.66 -15.89
N GLN A 15 0.77 5.00 -15.45
CA GLN A 15 1.57 6.12 -15.95
C GLN A 15 3.04 5.71 -16.05
N PRO A 16 3.80 6.31 -16.98
CA PRO A 16 5.23 6.06 -17.09
C PRO A 16 5.98 6.61 -15.87
N ILE A 17 7.11 5.97 -15.54
CA ILE A 17 7.84 6.27 -14.31
C ILE A 17 8.33 7.72 -14.24
N GLU A 18 8.66 8.34 -15.37
CA GLU A 18 9.10 9.74 -15.44
C GLU A 18 7.97 10.70 -15.05
N ALA A 19 6.72 10.39 -15.41
CA ALA A 19 5.57 11.19 -15.00
C ALA A 19 5.30 11.02 -13.50
N LEU A 20 5.45 9.80 -12.98
CA LEU A 20 5.27 9.49 -11.57
C LEU A 20 6.33 10.15 -10.67
N GLU A 21 7.57 10.28 -11.13
CA GLU A 21 8.63 11.03 -10.43
C GLU A 21 8.23 12.49 -10.21
N VAL A 22 7.66 13.13 -11.24
CA VAL A 22 7.18 14.52 -11.13
C VAL A 22 6.01 14.63 -10.14
N VAL A 23 5.07 13.67 -10.17
CA VAL A 23 3.91 13.65 -9.27
C VAL A 23 4.35 13.44 -7.82
N GLY A 24 5.22 12.46 -7.57
CA GLY A 24 5.73 12.13 -6.23
C GLY A 24 6.51 13.28 -5.58
N VAL A 25 7.19 14.11 -6.37
CA VAL A 25 7.90 15.32 -5.89
C VAL A 25 6.94 16.46 -5.63
N ARG A 26 5.99 16.71 -6.53
CA ARG A 26 5.09 17.88 -6.42
C ARG A 26 4.01 17.70 -5.36
N ARG A 27 3.54 16.47 -5.14
CA ARG A 27 2.38 16.19 -4.28
C ARG A 27 2.58 14.94 -3.41
N PRO A 28 3.60 14.94 -2.54
CA PRO A 28 3.98 13.75 -1.79
C PRO A 28 2.93 13.25 -0.79
N SER A 29 1.99 14.11 -0.38
CA SER A 29 0.91 13.77 0.56
C SER A 29 -0.32 13.18 -0.12
N GLU A 30 -0.49 13.35 -1.43
CA GLU A 30 -1.68 12.88 -2.14
C GLU A 30 -1.65 11.36 -2.37
N ASP A 31 -0.46 10.79 -2.53
CA ASP A 31 -0.30 9.34 -2.69
C ASP A 31 0.92 8.84 -1.89
N PRO A 32 0.72 8.46 -0.61
CA PRO A 32 1.80 7.96 0.24
C PRO A 32 2.34 6.61 -0.24
N LEU A 33 1.52 5.80 -0.91
CA LEU A 33 1.95 4.52 -1.47
C LEU A 33 2.84 4.73 -2.70
N LEU A 34 2.53 5.71 -3.55
CA LEU A 34 3.40 6.09 -4.66
C LEU A 34 4.74 6.59 -4.15
N ARG A 35 4.73 7.48 -3.15
CA ARG A 35 5.96 7.98 -2.52
C ARG A 35 6.82 6.82 -1.98
N CYS A 36 6.19 5.87 -1.28
CA CYS A 36 6.86 4.68 -0.77
C CYS A 36 7.47 3.82 -1.90
N ALA A 37 6.70 3.56 -2.96
CA ALA A 37 7.16 2.81 -4.12
C ALA A 37 8.35 3.50 -4.82
N MET A 38 8.28 4.82 -5.02
CA MET A 38 9.34 5.60 -5.65
C MET A 38 10.63 5.62 -4.81
N HIS A 39 10.51 5.79 -3.49
CA HIS A 39 11.68 5.72 -2.60
C HIS A 39 12.31 4.33 -2.60
N THR A 40 11.48 3.28 -2.60
CA THR A 40 11.96 1.88 -2.63
C THR A 40 12.62 1.55 -3.97
N ARG A 41 12.07 2.05 -5.10
CA ARG A 41 12.68 1.93 -6.43
C ARG A 41 14.03 2.64 -6.51
N ALA A 42 14.16 3.83 -5.93
CA ALA A 42 15.43 4.54 -5.89
C ALA A 42 16.50 3.76 -5.12
N ALA A 43 16.13 3.19 -3.96
CA ALA A 43 17.04 2.31 -3.20
C ALA A 43 17.42 1.05 -3.99
N LEU A 44 16.46 0.43 -4.69
CA LEU A 44 16.71 -0.70 -5.58
C LEU A 44 17.69 -0.36 -6.70
N ALA A 45 17.58 0.82 -7.32
CA ALA A 45 18.49 1.24 -8.39
C ALA A 45 19.95 1.29 -7.91
N ILE A 46 20.16 1.75 -6.67
CA ILE A 46 21.49 1.77 -6.04
C ILE A 46 22.01 0.34 -5.82
N THR A 47 21.19 -0.55 -5.27
CA THR A 47 21.64 -1.93 -5.01
C THR A 47 21.80 -2.77 -6.28
N ASP A 48 20.98 -2.53 -7.31
CA ASP A 48 21.10 -3.18 -8.62
C ASP A 48 22.43 -2.77 -9.30
N ASN A 49 22.82 -1.50 -9.18
CA ASN A 49 24.15 -1.05 -9.61
C ASN A 49 25.28 -1.72 -8.80
N ALA A 50 25.13 -1.82 -7.46
CA ALA A 50 26.11 -2.51 -6.62
C ALA A 50 26.29 -3.98 -7.02
N VAL A 51 25.21 -4.67 -7.42
CA VAL A 51 25.28 -6.03 -7.98
C VAL A 51 26.19 -6.05 -9.20
N THR A 52 25.99 -5.17 -10.18
CA THR A 52 26.83 -5.10 -11.39
C THR A 52 28.30 -4.85 -11.04
N VAL A 53 28.58 -3.88 -10.15
CA VAL A 53 29.94 -3.57 -9.72
C VAL A 53 30.62 -4.77 -9.03
N HIS A 54 29.92 -5.48 -8.16
CA HIS A 54 30.46 -6.66 -7.49
C HIS A 54 30.63 -7.85 -8.46
N GLN A 55 29.74 -8.02 -9.44
CA GLN A 55 29.88 -9.02 -10.49
C GLN A 55 31.13 -8.76 -11.34
N ASP A 56 31.31 -7.52 -11.80
CA ASP A 56 32.47 -7.14 -12.62
C ASP A 56 33.78 -7.33 -11.85
N ARG A 57 33.82 -6.92 -10.58
CA ARG A 57 34.98 -7.11 -9.72
C ARG A 57 35.27 -8.59 -9.48
N LEU A 58 34.25 -9.40 -9.19
CA LEU A 58 34.43 -10.84 -8.97
C LEU A 58 34.92 -11.52 -10.26
N HIS A 59 34.36 -11.15 -11.41
CA HIS A 59 34.78 -11.66 -12.71
C HIS A 59 36.25 -11.31 -13.01
N ALA A 60 36.69 -10.09 -12.68
CA ALA A 60 38.09 -9.70 -12.86
C ALA A 60 39.05 -10.57 -12.03
N LEU A 61 38.68 -10.89 -10.78
CA LEU A 61 39.49 -11.70 -9.87
C LEU A 61 39.40 -13.22 -10.14
N SER A 62 38.43 -13.67 -10.94
CA SER A 62 38.17 -15.09 -11.25
C SER A 62 38.29 -15.39 -12.75
N ARG A 63 38.94 -14.50 -13.51
CA ARG A 63 39.09 -14.65 -14.96
C ARG A 63 39.83 -15.95 -15.29
N HIS A 64 39.39 -16.62 -16.34
CA HIS A 64 40.04 -17.84 -16.81
C HIS A 64 41.54 -17.62 -17.07
N GLY A 65 42.38 -18.50 -16.51
CA GLY A 65 43.85 -18.42 -16.62
C GLY A 65 44.52 -17.48 -15.62
N TYR A 66 43.75 -16.79 -14.78
CA TYR A 66 44.28 -16.04 -13.65
C TYR A 66 44.42 -16.96 -12.43
N VAL A 67 45.60 -16.94 -11.79
CA VAL A 67 45.85 -17.64 -10.52
C VAL A 67 45.95 -16.56 -9.45
N PRO A 68 44.95 -16.42 -8.56
CA PRO A 68 44.97 -15.42 -7.52
C PRO A 68 46.08 -15.69 -6.49
N ASP A 69 46.74 -14.61 -6.05
CA ASP A 69 47.68 -14.69 -4.94
C ASP A 69 46.94 -14.82 -3.60
N PHE A 70 47.64 -15.19 -2.52
CA PHE A 70 47.04 -15.47 -1.21
C PHE A 70 46.10 -14.35 -0.70
N TYR A 71 46.53 -13.08 -0.80
CA TYR A 71 45.73 -11.93 -0.36
C TYR A 71 44.52 -11.65 -1.27
N GLU A 72 44.52 -12.17 -2.49
CA GLU A 72 43.39 -12.01 -3.41
C GLU A 72 42.30 -13.04 -3.15
N LEU A 73 42.61 -14.16 -2.50
CA LEU A 73 41.60 -15.13 -2.04
C LEU A 73 40.63 -14.50 -1.03
N ASP A 74 41.15 -13.70 -0.10
CA ASP A 74 40.32 -12.94 0.84
C ASP A 74 39.44 -11.93 0.10
N ARG A 75 40.01 -11.21 -0.87
CA ARG A 75 39.28 -10.23 -1.70
C ARG A 75 38.19 -10.87 -2.56
N ILE A 76 38.44 -12.06 -3.11
CA ILE A 76 37.44 -12.85 -3.85
C ILE A 76 36.29 -13.21 -2.91
N THR A 77 36.61 -13.70 -1.72
CA THR A 77 35.62 -14.10 -0.72
C THR A 77 34.77 -12.91 -0.29
N GLU A 78 35.40 -11.78 0.06
CA GLU A 78 34.71 -10.54 0.43
C GLU A 78 33.79 -10.06 -0.70
N THR A 79 34.31 -9.98 -1.94
CA THR A 79 33.52 -9.52 -3.09
C THR A 79 32.33 -10.46 -3.37
N ALA A 80 32.52 -11.77 -3.25
CA ALA A 80 31.45 -12.75 -3.42
C ALA A 80 30.37 -12.62 -2.33
N VAL A 81 30.76 -12.35 -1.08
CA VAL A 81 29.83 -12.08 0.01
C VAL A 81 29.05 -10.79 -0.26
N SER A 82 29.72 -9.69 -0.61
CA SER A 82 29.06 -8.43 -0.95
C SER A 82 28.08 -8.58 -2.12
N LEU A 83 28.45 -9.35 -3.15
CA LEU A 83 27.56 -9.66 -4.27
C LEU A 83 26.29 -10.39 -3.80
N ARG A 84 26.43 -11.40 -2.92
CA ARG A 84 25.27 -12.12 -2.36
C ARG A 84 24.37 -11.21 -1.54
N VAL A 85 24.95 -10.32 -0.73
CA VAL A 85 24.20 -9.33 0.05
C VAL A 85 23.44 -8.38 -0.86
N ALA A 86 24.10 -7.78 -1.85
CA ALA A 86 23.47 -6.87 -2.80
C ALA A 86 22.33 -7.54 -3.59
N HIS A 87 22.47 -8.82 -3.95
CA HIS A 87 21.40 -9.61 -4.56
C HIS A 87 20.22 -9.85 -3.60
N ALA A 88 20.49 -10.14 -2.34
CA ALA A 88 19.45 -10.36 -1.33
C ALA A 88 18.68 -9.05 -1.06
N GLU A 89 19.38 -7.93 -0.92
CA GLU A 89 18.79 -6.60 -0.75
C GLU A 89 17.95 -6.20 -1.97
N SER A 90 18.46 -6.37 -3.19
CA SER A 90 17.71 -6.09 -4.41
C SER A 90 16.41 -6.90 -4.49
N ARG A 91 16.45 -8.18 -4.07
CA ARG A 91 15.24 -9.01 -3.97
C ARG A 91 14.28 -8.51 -2.88
N ALA A 92 14.80 -8.10 -1.74
CA ALA A 92 13.99 -7.56 -0.64
C ALA A 92 13.27 -6.27 -1.08
N TYR A 93 13.95 -5.36 -1.78
CA TYR A 93 13.32 -4.16 -2.33
C TYR A 93 12.25 -4.48 -3.38
N LEU A 94 12.51 -5.43 -4.27
CA LEU A 94 11.49 -5.87 -5.24
C LEU A 94 10.25 -6.43 -4.55
N GLN A 95 10.43 -7.24 -3.49
CA GLN A 95 9.31 -7.75 -2.69
C GLN A 95 8.59 -6.62 -1.96
N ALA A 96 9.30 -5.64 -1.42
CA ALA A 96 8.69 -4.48 -0.78
C ALA A 96 7.81 -3.68 -1.77
N ILE A 97 8.31 -3.43 -2.99
CA ILE A 97 7.52 -2.78 -4.06
C ILE A 97 6.27 -3.60 -4.38
N ARG A 98 6.40 -4.93 -4.48
CA ARG A 98 5.25 -5.82 -4.66
C ARG A 98 4.20 -5.62 -3.58
N ARG A 99 4.60 -5.57 -2.31
CA ARG A 99 3.68 -5.36 -1.18
C ARG A 99 3.00 -3.99 -1.22
N VAL A 100 3.71 -2.95 -1.65
CA VAL A 100 3.13 -1.61 -1.82
C VAL A 100 2.07 -1.60 -2.92
N VAL A 101 2.33 -2.28 -4.05
CA VAL A 101 1.36 -2.43 -5.13
C VAL A 101 0.13 -3.21 -4.65
N GLU A 102 0.33 -4.36 -4.00
CA GLU A 102 -0.76 -5.16 -3.41
C GLU A 102 -1.60 -4.33 -2.42
N ALA A 103 -0.96 -3.52 -1.57
CA ALA A 103 -1.64 -2.64 -0.62
C ALA A 103 -2.46 -1.54 -1.32
N ARG A 104 -1.96 -0.99 -2.43
CA ARG A 104 -2.69 0.00 -3.22
C ARG A 104 -3.92 -0.61 -3.87
N GLU A 105 -3.78 -1.79 -4.46
CA GLU A 105 -4.89 -2.51 -5.08
C GLU A 105 -5.98 -2.83 -4.04
N ALA A 106 -5.60 -3.22 -2.82
CA ALA A 106 -6.53 -3.46 -1.73
C ALA A 106 -7.18 -2.17 -1.18
N ALA A 107 -6.48 -1.03 -1.24
CA ALA A 107 -7.00 0.26 -0.81
C ALA A 107 -7.85 0.96 -1.87
N ALA A 108 -7.76 0.54 -3.13
CA ALA A 108 -8.60 1.05 -4.19
C ALA A 108 -10.07 0.68 -3.87
N PRO A 109 -10.99 1.64 -3.78
CA PRO A 109 -12.38 1.32 -3.54
C PRO A 109 -12.86 0.45 -4.70
N GLU A 110 -13.48 -0.71 -4.41
CA GLU A 110 -14.25 -1.44 -5.41
C GLU A 110 -15.22 -0.43 -6.02
N VAL A 111 -14.97 -0.08 -7.28
CA VAL A 111 -15.89 0.77 -8.02
C VAL A 111 -17.09 -0.10 -8.34
N GLU A 112 -17.96 -0.31 -7.36
CA GLU A 112 -19.31 -0.78 -7.64
C GLU A 112 -19.86 0.19 -8.68
N ALA A 113 -20.20 -0.37 -9.85
CA ALA A 113 -20.76 0.40 -10.95
C ALA A 113 -21.89 1.28 -10.37
N PRO A 114 -21.96 2.57 -10.73
CA PRO A 114 -22.95 3.48 -10.16
C PRO A 114 -24.39 2.94 -10.29
N ALA A 115 -24.65 2.12 -11.32
CA ALA A 115 -25.91 1.38 -11.47
C ALA A 115 -26.19 0.37 -10.35
N VAL A 116 -25.18 -0.36 -9.87
CA VAL A 116 -25.30 -1.32 -8.76
C VAL A 116 -25.55 -0.59 -7.44
N ARG A 117 -24.82 0.51 -7.18
CA ARG A 117 -25.07 1.37 -6.02
C ARG A 117 -26.47 2.00 -6.05
N LEU A 118 -26.94 2.46 -7.22
CA LEU A 118 -28.29 2.99 -7.38
C LEU A 118 -29.36 1.90 -7.20
N ALA A 119 -29.13 0.70 -7.70
CA ALA A 119 -30.03 -0.44 -7.52
C ALA A 119 -30.12 -0.86 -6.05
N GLN A 120 -28.99 -0.98 -5.35
CA GLN A 120 -28.96 -1.28 -3.91
C GLN A 120 -29.61 -0.16 -3.09
N ALA A 121 -29.37 1.11 -3.44
CA ALA A 121 -30.02 2.26 -2.79
C ALA A 121 -31.53 2.31 -3.06
N ALA A 122 -32.00 1.82 -4.22
CA ALA A 122 -33.42 1.67 -4.51
C ALA A 122 -34.04 0.52 -3.71
N VAL A 123 -33.36 -0.63 -3.61
CA VAL A 123 -33.77 -1.78 -2.79
C VAL A 123 -33.84 -1.41 -1.32
N ALA A 124 -32.84 -0.71 -0.79
CA ALA A 124 -32.85 -0.24 0.60
C ALA A 124 -34.01 0.73 0.88
N ARG A 125 -34.30 1.67 -0.02
CA ARG A 125 -35.46 2.58 0.11
C ARG A 125 -36.81 1.84 0.02
N SER A 126 -36.90 0.80 -0.82
CA SER A 126 -38.09 -0.06 -0.90
C SER A 126 -38.27 -0.96 0.32
N ALA A 127 -37.18 -1.33 1.01
CA ALA A 127 -37.27 -2.04 2.28
C ALA A 127 -37.69 -1.11 3.43
N GLN A 128 -37.46 0.21 3.29
CA GLN A 128 -37.80 1.23 4.28
C GLN A 128 -39.22 1.81 4.15
N THR A 129 -40.04 1.38 3.19
CA THR A 129 -41.46 1.81 3.14
C THR A 129 -42.20 1.31 4.37
N PRO A 130 -42.70 2.19 5.26
CA PRO A 130 -43.47 1.79 6.42
C PRO A 130 -44.77 1.14 5.96
N HIS A 131 -45.05 -0.05 6.46
CA HIS A 131 -46.39 -0.62 6.42
C HIS A 131 -47.34 0.40 7.07
N ALA A 132 -48.27 0.92 6.29
CA ALA A 132 -49.16 2.01 6.68
C ALA A 132 -50.24 1.53 7.69
N PRO A 133 -50.80 2.45 8.50
CA PRO A 133 -51.55 2.16 9.72
C PRO A 133 -53.04 1.92 9.46
N GLY A 134 -53.68 1.05 10.26
CA GLY A 134 -55.13 1.09 10.46
C GLY A 134 -55.85 -0.26 10.62
N ALA A 135 -55.98 -0.74 11.86
CA ALA A 135 -57.07 -1.61 12.28
C ALA A 135 -57.43 -1.32 13.76
N THR A 136 -58.23 -0.24 13.92
CA THR A 136 -59.34 0.08 14.87
C THR A 136 -59.40 -0.43 16.34
N PRO A 137 -60.13 0.30 17.21
CA PRO A 137 -59.81 0.52 18.62
C PRO A 137 -60.60 -0.37 19.60
N ASP A 138 -60.13 -0.47 20.85
CA ASP A 138 -61.01 -0.67 22.01
C ASP A 138 -60.43 0.03 23.27
N PRO A 139 -61.26 0.65 24.13
CA PRO A 139 -60.79 1.50 25.21
C PRO A 139 -60.65 0.69 26.51
N SER A 140 -59.51 0.84 27.18
CA SER A 140 -59.51 0.80 28.64
C SER A 140 -58.55 1.85 29.18
N SER A 141 -59.13 2.83 29.87
CA SER A 141 -58.46 3.58 30.92
C SER A 141 -59.08 3.07 32.23
N PRO A 142 -58.37 3.09 33.38
CA PRO A 142 -58.05 4.38 33.99
C PRO A 142 -56.74 4.48 34.81
N ALA A 143 -56.29 5.73 34.93
CA ALA A 143 -55.77 6.43 36.12
C ALA A 143 -54.41 6.07 36.74
N ALA A 144 -53.50 7.05 36.74
CA ALA A 144 -53.09 7.85 37.92
C ALA A 144 -51.98 8.83 37.48
N VAL A 145 -52.26 10.13 37.33
CA VAL A 145 -52.11 11.19 38.35
C VAL A 145 -50.66 11.38 38.86
N VAL A 146 -50.03 12.43 38.32
CA VAL A 146 -49.28 13.53 38.98
C VAL A 146 -48.03 13.20 39.81
N GLY A 147 -46.91 13.80 39.39
CA GLY A 147 -45.77 14.18 40.24
C GLY A 147 -44.83 15.17 39.53
N PRO A 148 -44.37 16.27 40.16
CA PRO A 148 -43.96 17.49 39.47
C PRO A 148 -42.46 17.59 39.11
N SER A 149 -42.18 18.47 38.13
CA SER A 149 -40.85 19.02 37.84
C SER A 149 -40.26 19.76 39.04
N ALA A 150 -38.93 19.66 39.25
CA ALA A 150 -37.96 20.78 39.22
C ALA A 150 -36.53 20.28 39.66
N PRO A 151 -35.49 21.13 39.81
CA PRO A 151 -34.21 20.99 39.10
C PRO A 151 -33.03 20.73 40.05
N THR A 152 -31.82 20.41 39.54
CA THR A 152 -30.61 20.72 40.32
C THR A 152 -29.39 20.95 39.44
N ALA A 153 -28.73 22.07 39.71
CA ALA A 153 -27.52 22.56 39.09
C ALA A 153 -26.27 22.11 39.88
N GLY A 154 -25.19 21.82 39.13
CA GLY A 154 -23.78 22.00 39.53
C GLY A 154 -23.06 20.82 40.20
N PRO A 155 -21.73 20.89 40.40
CA PRO A 155 -20.69 21.44 39.52
C PRO A 155 -19.62 20.38 39.17
N ARG A 156 -18.93 20.58 38.03
CA ARG A 156 -17.72 19.82 37.68
C ARG A 156 -16.53 20.34 38.49
N ARG A 157 -15.72 19.40 38.96
CA ARG A 157 -14.34 19.63 39.40
C ARG A 157 -13.45 18.62 38.69
#